data_AF-A0A957VFN7-F1
#
_entry.id   AF-A0A957VFN7-F1
#
_cell.length_a   1.000
_cell.length_b   1.000
_cell.length_c   1.000
_cell.angle_alpha   90.00
_cell.angle_beta   90.00
_cell.angle_gamma   90.00
#
_symmetry.space_group_name_H-M   'P 1'
#
loop_
_entity.id
_entity.type
_entity.pdbx_description
1 polymer ?
#
loop_
_entity_poly.entity_id
_entity_poly.type
_entity_poly.pdbx_seq_one_letter_code
_entity_poly.pdbx_strand_id
1 'polypeptide(L)' 'EDTIILQTFNCPYHELAQEHREVCDMDQQMIRQVLGSDVNLSACMMDGHGSCSFVVNVNRSERPEPAA' A
#
# COMPACT_ATOMS: atom_id res chain seq x y z
N GLU A 1 11.82 -1.68 16.04
CA GLU A 1 11.41 -1.08 14.74
C GLU A 1 9.93 -0.77 14.85
N ASP A 2 9.51 0.44 14.53
CA ASP A 2 8.10 0.84 14.58
C ASP A 2 7.44 0.34 13.27
N THR A 3 6.62 -0.71 13.35
CA THR A 3 5.88 -1.25 12.19
C THR A 3 4.38 -1.02 12.39
N ILE A 4 3.70 -0.54 11.36
CA ILE A 4 2.24 -0.39 11.33
C ILE A 4 1.64 -1.21 10.20
N ILE A 5 0.37 -1.60 10.34
CA ILE A 5 -0.39 -2.27 9.29
C ILE A 5 -1.45 -1.31 8.79
N LEU A 6 -1.36 -0.94 7.51
CA LEU A 6 -2.39 -0.19 6.80
C LEU A 6 -3.30 -1.19 6.08
N GLN A 7 -4.59 -1.19 6.41
CA GLN A 7 -5.57 -2.05 5.77
C GLN A 7 -6.51 -1.23 4.88
N THR A 8 -6.67 -1.65 3.63
CA THR A 8 -7.62 -1.06 2.69
C THR A 8 -8.72 -2.07 2.39
N PHE A 9 -9.96 -1.68 2.71
CA PHE A 9 -11.15 -2.51 2.53
C PHE A 9 -11.86 -2.25 1.20
N ASN A 10 -11.52 -1.17 0.52
CA ASN A 10 -12.04 -0.81 -0.79
C ASN A 10 -10.87 -0.56 -1.73
N CYS A 11 -10.71 -1.39 -2.77
CA CYS A 11 -9.73 -1.15 -3.82
C CYS A 11 -10.45 -0.49 -5.00
N PRO A 12 -10.13 0.78 -5.35
CA PRO A 12 -10.76 1.45 -6.48
C PRO A 12 -10.43 0.76 -7.82
N TYR A 13 -9.36 -0.03 -7.83
CA TYR A 13 -8.89 -0.78 -8.99
C TYR A 13 -9.35 -2.23 -8.99
N HIS A 14 -10.30 -2.65 -8.16
CA HIS A 14 -10.66 -4.06 -8.01
C HIS A 14 -11.04 -4.73 -9.35
N GLU A 15 -11.85 -4.07 -10.18
CA GLU A 15 -12.21 -4.58 -11.51
C GLU A 15 -11.00 -4.60 -12.44
N LEU A 16 -10.22 -3.51 -12.48
CA LEU A 16 -9.04 -3.42 -13.34
C LEU A 16 -7.94 -4.41 -12.93
N ALA A 17 -7.78 -4.69 -11.65
CA ALA A 17 -6.79 -5.60 -11.10
C ALA A 17 -7.08 -7.07 -11.43
N GLN A 18 -8.32 -7.42 -11.79
CA GLN A 18 -8.67 -8.75 -12.31
C GLN A 18 -8.01 -9.01 -13.66
N GLU A 19 -7.87 -7.99 -14.49
CA GLU A 19 -7.22 -8.07 -15.80
C GLU A 19 -5.74 -7.68 -15.75
N HIS A 20 -5.40 -6.70 -14.89
CA HIS A 20 -4.09 -6.06 -14.81
C HIS A 20 -3.60 -5.95 -13.36
N ARG A 21 -2.94 -7.01 -12.88
CA ARG A 21 -2.32 -7.03 -11.54
C ARG A 21 -1.27 -5.94 -11.30
N GLU A 22 -0.69 -5.42 -12.38
CA GLU A 22 0.28 -4.31 -12.40
C GLU A 22 -0.24 -3.08 -11.64
N VAL A 23 -1.56 -2.89 -11.59
CA VAL A 23 -2.21 -1.77 -10.89
C VAL A 23 -2.09 -1.89 -9.38
N CYS A 24 -2.04 -3.12 -8.82
CA CYS A 24 -1.77 -3.32 -7.40
C CYS A 24 -0.34 -2.93 -7.02
N ASP A 25 0.63 -3.16 -7.91
CA ASP A 25 2.02 -2.74 -7.70
C ASP A 25 2.15 -1.21 -7.77
N MET A 26 1.38 -0.57 -8.66
CA MET A 26 1.28 0.89 -8.73
C MET A 26 0.69 1.48 -7.43
N ASP A 27 -0.40 0.89 -6.91
CA ASP A 27 -1.02 1.31 -5.64
C ASP A 27 -0.04 1.16 -4.45
N GLN A 28 0.67 0.03 -4.38
CA GLN A 28 1.71 -0.18 -3.37
C GLN A 28 2.84 0.87 -3.46
N GLN A 29 3.30 1.19 -4.67
CA GLN A 29 4.31 2.22 -4.89
C GLN A 29 3.82 3.61 -4.48
N MET A 30 2.56 3.95 -4.79
CA MET A 30 1.94 5.18 -4.35
C MET A 30 1.96 5.29 -2.82
N ILE A 31 1.56 4.22 -2.12
CA ILE A 31 1.55 4.19 -0.65
C ILE A 31 2.98 4.36 -0.09
N ARG A 32 3.99 3.70 -0.68
CA ARG A 32 5.41 3.90 -0.30
C ARG A 32 5.84 5.35 -0.43
N GLN A 33 5.51 5.99 -1.56
CA GLN A 33 5.89 7.37 -1.84
C GLN A 33 5.21 8.36 -0.89
N VAL A 34 3.91 8.18 -0.65
CA VAL A 34 3.13 9.06 0.25
C VAL A 34 3.62 8.95 1.69
N LEU A 35 3.93 7.74 2.15
CA LEU A 35 4.39 7.50 3.52
C LEU A 35 5.89 7.74 3.72
N GLY A 36 6.68 7.87 2.64
CA GLY A 36 8.13 8.00 2.72
C GLY A 36 8.79 6.84 3.48
N SER A 37 8.16 5.66 3.46
CA SER A 37 8.53 4.51 4.27
C SER A 37 8.51 3.24 3.44
N ASP A 38 9.26 2.24 3.86
CA ASP A 38 9.20 0.93 3.21
C ASP A 38 7.84 0.27 3.51
N VAL A 39 7.18 -0.21 2.47
CA VAL A 39 5.85 -0.83 2.56
C VAL A 39 5.89 -2.18 1.87
N ASN A 40 5.26 -3.20 2.45
CA ASN A 40 5.13 -4.52 1.86
C ASN A 40 3.67 -4.99 1.88
N LEU A 41 3.14 -5.49 0.77
CA LEU A 41 1.78 -6.04 0.70
C LEU A 41 1.80 -7.47 1.26
N SER A 42 1.17 -7.68 2.40
CA SER A 42 1.09 -8.99 3.07
C SER A 42 -0.20 -9.76 2.75
N ALA A 43 -1.26 -9.06 2.35
CA ALA A 43 -2.53 -9.65 1.94
C ALA A 43 -3.15 -8.82 0.82
N CYS A 44 -3.81 -9.46 -0.14
CA CYS A 44 -4.45 -8.78 -1.27
C CYS A 44 -5.86 -9.33 -1.54
N MET A 45 -6.81 -8.45 -1.84
CA MET A 45 -8.15 -8.86 -2.29
C MET A 45 -8.11 -9.71 -3.56
N MET A 46 -7.11 -9.50 -4.42
CA MET A 46 -6.91 -10.32 -5.62
C MET A 46 -6.46 -11.74 -5.35
N ASP A 47 -6.01 -12.04 -4.13
CA ASP A 47 -5.66 -13.38 -3.66
C ASP A 47 -6.80 -13.99 -2.82
N GLY A 48 -8.01 -13.39 -2.87
CA GLY A 48 -9.19 -13.87 -2.14
C GLY A 48 -9.28 -13.39 -0.69
N HIS A 49 -8.46 -12.43 -0.28
CA HIS A 49 -8.53 -11.86 1.08
C HIS A 49 -9.64 -10.80 1.16
N GLY A 50 -10.18 -10.55 2.36
CA GLY A 50 -11.24 -9.54 2.55
C GLY A 50 -10.76 -8.08 2.49
N SER A 51 -9.45 -7.86 2.47
CA SER A 51 -8.82 -6.54 2.38
C SER A 51 -7.38 -6.66 1.90
N CYS A 52 -6.83 -5.56 1.39
CA CYS A 52 -5.39 -5.46 1.17
C CYS A 52 -4.72 -4.98 2.46
N SER A 53 -3.65 -5.65 2.89
CA SER A 53 -2.89 -5.28 4.08
C SER A 53 -1.46 -4.94 3.71
N PHE A 54 -1.02 -3.76 4.11
CA PHE A 54 0.29 -3.20 3.83
C PHE A 54 1.05 -3.04 5.15
N VAL A 55 2.16 -3.75 5.28
CA VAL A 55 3.09 -3.62 6.40
C VAL A 55 4.01 -2.45 6.10
N VAL A 56 3.95 -1.40 6.92
CA VAL A 56 4.76 -0.20 6.77
C VAL A 56 5.83 -0.18 7.86
N ASN A 57 7.08 -0.13 7.45
CA ASN A 57 8.22 0.06 8.33
C ASN A 57 8.45 1.56 8.48
N VAL A 58 7.97 2.13 9.59
CA VAL A 58 7.98 3.59 9.81
C VAL A 58 9.41 4.04 10.01
N ASN A 59 9.96 4.68 8.97
CA ASN A 59 11.27 5.30 9.05
C ASN A 59 11.08 6.72 9.61
N ARG A 60 11.34 6.92 10.92
CA ARG A 60 11.16 8.22 11.60
C ARG A 60 12.00 9.37 11.03
N SER A 61 12.90 9.10 10.10
CA SER A 61 13.90 10.04 9.60
C SER A 61 13.39 10.96 8.48
N GLU A 62 12.28 10.64 7.81
CA GLU A 62 11.82 11.40 6.64
C GLU A 62 10.36 11.79 6.80
N ARG A 63 10.12 12.93 7.48
CA ARG A 63 8.83 13.61 7.44
C ARG A 63 8.68 14.17 6.02
N PRO A 64 7.68 13.74 5.21
CA PRO A 64 7.50 14.30 3.88
C PRO A 64 7.32 15.82 4.01
N GLU A 65 8.14 16.58 3.31
CA GLU A 65 7.95 18.02 3.15
C GLU A 65 6.54 18.23 2.57
N PRO A 66 5.70 19.10 3.16
CA PRO A 66 4.39 19.36 2.60
C PRO A 66 4.58 19.89 1.18
N ALA A 67 3.99 19.20 0.20
CA ALA A 67 3.96 19.67 -1.17
C ALA A 67 3.40 21.09 -1.19
N ALA A 68 4.27 22.06 -1.49
CA ALA A 68 3.98 23.48 -1.57
C ALA A 68 3.17 23.82 -2.83
#